data_AF-A0A7Y5XQ72-F1
#
_entry.id   AF-A0A7Y5XQ72-F1
#
_cell.length_a   1.000
_cell.length_b   1.000
_cell.length_c   1.000
_cell.angle_alpha   90.00
_cell.angle_beta   90.00
_cell.angle_gamma   90.00
#
_symmetry.space_group_name_H-M   'P 1'
#
loop_
_entity.id
_entity.type
_entity.pdbx_description
1 polymer ?
#
loop_
_entity_poly.entity_id
_entity_poly.type
_entity_poly.pdbx_seq_one_letter_code
_entity_poly.pdbx_strand_id
1 'polypeptide(L)' 'MTYFPGDRVKAARRLGGVWAGWVDAGTAGLVLEDRAIIGVRYYVEFENGVIVDWLTSEDIVPAL' A
#
# COMPACT_ATOMS: atom_id res chain seq x y z
N MET A 1 1.57 -9.38 6.50
CA MET A 1 0.60 -9.82 5.47
C MET A 1 1.02 -9.20 4.16
N THR A 2 0.97 -9.96 3.06
CA THR A 2 1.36 -9.48 1.73
C THR A 2 0.11 -9.23 0.90
N TYR A 3 0.07 -8.09 0.21
CA TYR A 3 -1.02 -7.73 -0.69
C TYR A 3 -0.53 -7.78 -2.14
N PHE A 4 -1.43 -8.14 -3.05
CA PHE A 4 -1.15 -8.32 -4.47
C PHE A 4 -1.89 -7.29 -5.33
N PRO A 5 -1.34 -6.96 -6.51
CA PRO A 5 -2.06 -6.17 -7.51
C PRO A 5 -3.52 -6.60 -7.69
N GLY A 6 -4.43 -5.63 -7.62
CA GLY A 6 -5.87 -5.84 -7.70
C GLY A 6 -6.55 -6.10 -6.36
N ASP A 7 -5.80 -6.32 -5.27
CA ASP A 7 -6.39 -6.46 -3.94
C ASP A 7 -7.08 -5.16 -3.52
N ARG A 8 -8.32 -5.29 -3.03
CA ARG A 8 -9.06 -4.18 -2.45
C ARG A 8 -8.63 -3.98 -1.00
N VAL A 9 -8.17 -2.78 -0.67
CA VAL A 9 -7.66 -2.45 0.66
C VAL A 9 -8.30 -1.17 1.19
N LYS A 10 -8.23 -1.00 2.50
CA LYS A 10 -8.45 0.27 3.18
C LYS A 10 -7.12 0.69 3.80
N ALA A 11 -6.65 1.90 3.49
CA ALA A 11 -5.48 2.44 4.18
C ALA A 11 -5.94 3.27 5.38
N ALA A 12 -5.38 2.98 6.55
CA ALA A 12 -5.81 3.57 7.80
C ALA A 12 -4.70 3.58 8.86
N ARG A 13 -3.95 4.68 8.91
CA ARG A 13 -3.37 5.22 10.18
C ARG A 13 -2.66 6.54 9.98
N ARG A 14 -1.89 6.66 8.89
CA ARG A 14 -0.99 7.81 8.68
C ARG A 14 -1.64 8.99 7.93
N LEU A 15 -2.74 8.73 7.20
CA LEU A 15 -3.43 9.71 6.35
C LEU A 15 -4.62 10.41 7.01
N GLY A 16 -4.88 10.18 8.30
CA GLY A 16 -5.96 10.85 9.04
C GLY A 16 -7.38 10.35 8.75
N GLY A 17 -7.54 9.24 8.03
CA GLY A 17 -8.83 8.61 7.74
C GLY A 17 -8.69 7.21 7.12
N VAL A 18 -9.80 6.48 7.03
CA VAL A 18 -9.88 5.16 6.37
C VAL A 18 -10.41 5.38 4.95
N TRP A 19 -9.55 5.23 3.94
CA TRP A 19 -9.93 5.38 2.54
C TRP A 19 -9.82 4.04 1.81
N ALA A 20 -10.83 3.69 1.02
CA ALA A 20 -10.81 2.49 0.19
C ALA A 20 -10.04 2.74 -1.10
N GLY A 21 -9.30 1.72 -1.54
CA GLY A 21 -8.50 1.79 -2.75
C GLY A 21 -8.09 0.41 -3.24
N TRP A 22 -7.28 0.40 -4.30
CA TRP A 22 -6.75 -0.79 -4.93
C TRP A 22 -5.24 -0.77 -4.90
N VAL A 23 -4.67 -1.92 -4.60
CA VAL A 23 -3.25 -2.22 -4.72
C VAL A 23 -2.94 -2.27 -6.22
N ASP A 24 -2.14 -1.33 -6.74
CA ASP A 24 -1.88 -1.23 -8.19
C ASP A 24 -0.97 -2.40 -8.68
N ALA A 25 -0.69 -2.56 -9.98
CA ALA A 25 0.20 -3.58 -10.52
C ALA A 25 1.70 -3.32 -10.31
N GLY A 26 2.09 -2.09 -9.95
CA GLY A 26 3.48 -1.72 -9.63
C GLY A 26 3.94 -2.02 -8.19
N THR A 27 3.13 -2.74 -7.41
CA THR A 27 2.87 -2.35 -6.01
C THR A 27 3.61 -3.07 -4.90
N ALA A 28 4.51 -4.01 -5.19
CA ALA A 28 5.39 -4.53 -4.16
C ALA A 28 6.83 -4.17 -4.50
N GLY A 29 7.17 -2.90 -4.31
CA GLY A 29 8.54 -2.44 -4.43
C GLY A 29 9.34 -2.89 -3.22
N LEU A 30 10.37 -3.71 -3.44
CA LEU A 30 11.39 -3.96 -2.41
C LEU A 30 12.18 -2.67 -2.20
N VAL A 31 12.11 -2.12 -0.99
CA VAL A 31 12.97 -1.01 -0.62
C VAL A 31 14.33 -1.58 -0.25
N LEU A 32 15.37 -1.14 -0.96
CA LEU A 32 16.75 -1.52 -0.73
C LEU A 32 17.50 -0.36 -0.05
N GLU A 33 18.18 -0.64 1.06
CA GLU A 33 19.18 0.25 1.66
C GLU A 33 20.48 -0.53 1.74
N ASP A 34 21.56 -0.03 1.14
CA ASP A 34 22.87 -0.69 1.11
C ASP A 34 22.83 -2.18 0.68
N ARG A 35 21.98 -2.49 -0.31
CA ARG A 35 21.71 -3.86 -0.82
C ARG A 35 20.98 -4.80 0.15
N ALA A 36 20.52 -4.31 1.31
CA ALA A 36 19.60 -5.02 2.19
C ALA A 36 18.15 -4.66 1.84
N ILE A 37 17.27 -5.68 1.81
CA ILE A 37 15.82 -5.47 1.74
C ILE A 37 15.37 -4.95 3.11
N ILE A 38 14.97 -3.68 3.18
CA ILE A 38 14.49 -3.05 4.42
C ILE A 38 12.96 -3.05 4.54
N GLY A 39 12.24 -3.39 3.46
CA GLY A 39 10.79 -3.56 3.53
C GLY A 39 10.11 -3.64 2.16
N VAL A 40 8.79 -3.81 2.19
CA VAL A 40 7.91 -3.74 1.02
C VAL A 40 7.07 -2.48 1.12
N ARG A 41 7.04 -1.68 0.06
CA ARG A 41 6.13 -0.55 -0.09
C ARG A 41 5.01 -0.87 -1.07
N TYR A 42 3.82 -0.40 -0.72
CA TYR A 42 2.58 -0.53 -1.46
C TYR A 42 2.17 0.81 -2.06
N TYR A 43 1.96 0.78 -3.38
CA TYR A 43 1.26 1.74 -4.19
C TYR A 43 -0.25 1.46 -4.14
N VAL A 44 -1.02 2.39 -3.57
CA VAL A 44 -2.47 2.29 -3.48
C VAL A 44 -3.10 3.47 -4.20
N GLU A 45 -3.98 3.18 -5.16
CA GLU A 45 -4.87 4.16 -5.77
C GLU A 45 -6.19 4.17 -4.99
N PHE A 46 -6.52 5.30 -4.36
CA PHE A 46 -7.76 5.49 -3.62
C PHE A 46 -8.91 5.88 -4.54
N GLU A 47 -10.14 5.59 -4.11
CA GLU A 47 -11.37 5.92 -4.85
C GLU A 47 -11.54 7.42 -5.17
N ASN A 48 -10.84 8.30 -4.46
CA ASN A 48 -10.80 9.74 -4.72
C ASN A 48 -9.76 10.16 -5.78
N GLY A 49 -9.08 9.20 -6.41
CA GLY A 49 -8.02 9.41 -7.40
C GLY A 49 -6.65 9.76 -6.81
N VAL A 50 -6.49 9.75 -5.48
CA VAL A 50 -5.19 9.97 -4.83
C VAL A 50 -4.37 8.68 -4.91
N ILE A 51 -3.11 8.81 -5.29
CA ILE A 51 -2.15 7.70 -5.33
C ILE A 51 -1.13 7.90 -4.21
N VAL A 52 -0.86 6.84 -3.45
CA VAL A 52 0.15 6.82 -2.39
C VAL A 52 1.07 5.64 -2.58
N ASP A 53 2.38 5.89 -2.68
CA ASP A 53 3.43 4.93 -3.05
C ASP A 53 4.36 4.50 -1.91
N TRP A 54 4.09 4.97 -0.69
CA TRP A 54 4.95 4.76 0.47
C TRP A 54 4.31 3.93 1.59
N LEU A 55 3.13 3.35 1.37
CA LEU A 55 2.42 2.58 2.40
C LEU A 55 3.15 1.26 2.69
N THR A 56 3.13 0.83 3.94
CA THR A 56 3.60 -0.50 4.34
C THR A 56 2.42 -1.41 4.65
N SER A 57 2.67 -2.70 4.89
CA SER A 57 1.60 -3.64 5.25
C SER A 57 0.91 -3.29 6.58
N GLU A 58 1.53 -2.45 7.42
CA GLU A 58 0.95 -1.98 8.67
C GLU A 58 -0.01 -0.79 8.47
N ASP A 59 0.08 -0.12 7.32
CA ASP A 59 -0.75 1.04 6.98
C ASP A 59 -2.06 0.63 6.26
N ILE A 60 -2.15 -0.61 5.77
CA ILE A 60 -3.27 -1.12 4.97
C ILE A 60 -3.92 -2.36 5.59
N VAL A 61 -5.24 -2.43 5.50
CA VAL A 61 -6.05 -3.57 5.91
C VAL A 61 -6.92 -4.06 4.74
N PRO A 62 -7.32 -5.34 4.69
CA PRO A 62 -8.21 -5.83 3.65
C PRO A 62 -9.56 -5.09 3.67
N ALA A 63 -10.08 -4.73 2.50
CA ALA A 63 -11.45 -4.25 2.36
C ALA A 63 -12.39 -5.44 2.12
N LEU A 64 -12.95 -5.99 3.20
CA LEU A 64 -14.08 -6.94 3.12
C LEU A 64 -15.32 -6.27 2.51
#